data_AF-A0A0Q7SSX3-F1
#
_entry.id   AF-A0A0Q7SSX3-F1
#
_cell.length_a   1.000
_cell.length_b   1.000
_cell.length_c   1.000
_cell.angle_alpha   90.00
_cell.angle_beta   90.00
_cell.angle_gamma   90.00
#
_symmetry.space_group_name_H-M   'P 1'
#
loop_
_entity.id
_entity.type
_entity.pdbx_description
1 polymer ?
#
loop_
_entity_poly.entity_id
_entity_poly.type
_entity_poly.pdbx_seq_one_letter_code
_entity_poly.pdbx_strand_id
1 'polypeptide(L)'
;MIRTPLLLAAGLTVVASPVMAQDLLERMARAAVERAATAAAQRAAGAAVSAATAQHPAPAGTPPPSARASAAQAPGAAGRTSFAAPAPINYSAALQSPRQLEFSAEDAGGKQRLMEFSRFSCDACEGGRAYGSWIGHYVSSLFGDGLPRRVQTMRVGDKIDWQVPQMGGSGRMEVINDQPIGPWACKQIRWTITRSQQSESRLGLFCEMSGSATGWFEIL
;
A
#
# COMPACT_ATOMS: atom_id res chain seq x y z
N MET A 1 60.67 -35.23 -42.43
CA MET A 1 59.47 -34.39 -42.16
C MET A 1 58.68 -35.07 -41.05
N ILE A 2 58.34 -34.35 -39.99
CA ILE A 2 57.76 -34.94 -38.76
C ILE A 2 56.23 -34.76 -38.77
N ARG A 3 55.49 -35.77 -38.31
CA ARG A 3 54.03 -35.73 -38.13
C ARG A 3 53.71 -35.32 -36.69
N THR A 4 52.79 -34.36 -36.52
CA THR A 4 52.27 -33.96 -35.20
C THR A 4 50.74 -34.02 -35.23
N PRO A 5 50.10 -34.95 -34.50
CA PRO A 5 48.65 -34.97 -34.33
C PRO A 5 48.24 -33.97 -33.23
N LEU A 6 47.29 -33.07 -33.52
CA LEU A 6 46.80 -32.10 -32.55
C LEU A 6 45.45 -32.59 -31.98
N LEU A 7 45.47 -33.06 -30.72
CA LEU A 7 44.29 -33.54 -30.01
C LEU A 7 43.46 -32.34 -29.50
N LEU A 8 42.26 -32.17 -30.05
CA LEU A 8 41.27 -31.21 -29.54
C LEU A 8 40.44 -31.85 -28.41
N ALA A 9 40.78 -31.50 -27.17
CA ALA A 9 39.98 -31.85 -26.00
C ALA A 9 38.82 -30.86 -25.83
N ALA A 10 37.58 -31.31 -25.99
CA ALA A 10 36.38 -30.49 -25.82
C ALA A 10 36.05 -30.30 -24.32
N GLY A 11 36.51 -29.20 -23.72
CA GLY A 11 36.19 -28.84 -22.33
C GLY A 11 34.76 -28.33 -22.18
N LEU A 12 33.85 -29.19 -21.68
CA LEU A 12 32.48 -28.82 -21.32
C LEU A 12 32.42 -28.04 -20.00
N THR A 13 32.74 -26.74 -20.04
CA THR A 13 32.54 -25.84 -18.90
C THR A 13 31.06 -25.49 -18.74
N VAL A 14 30.39 -26.16 -17.80
CA VAL A 14 29.01 -25.80 -17.39
C VAL A 14 29.02 -24.49 -16.63
N VAL A 15 28.65 -23.39 -17.30
CA VAL A 15 28.56 -22.06 -16.70
C VAL A 15 27.25 -21.95 -15.92
N ALA A 16 27.30 -22.21 -14.61
CA ALA A 16 26.17 -22.03 -13.72
C ALA A 16 25.95 -20.53 -13.41
N SER A 17 25.12 -19.86 -14.21
CA SER A 17 24.83 -18.42 -14.08
C SER A 17 24.20 -18.07 -12.73
N PRO A 18 24.68 -17.01 -12.03
CA PRO A 18 24.26 -16.69 -10.66
C PRO A 18 22.79 -16.24 -10.53
N VAL A 19 22.13 -15.91 -11.64
CA VAL A 19 20.72 -15.46 -11.70
C VAL A 19 19.76 -16.45 -11.03
N MET A 20 20.03 -17.76 -11.12
CA MET A 20 19.17 -18.81 -10.55
C MET A 20 19.12 -18.80 -9.00
N ALA A 21 20.10 -18.20 -8.33
CA ALA A 21 20.10 -18.09 -6.87
C ALA A 21 19.12 -17.02 -6.35
N GLN A 22 18.88 -15.95 -7.11
CA GLN A 22 18.06 -14.82 -6.68
C GLN A 22 16.55 -15.13 -6.78
N ASP A 23 16.11 -15.73 -7.89
CA ASP A 23 14.73 -16.17 -8.09
C ASP A 23 14.31 -17.23 -7.04
N LEU A 24 15.23 -18.14 -6.66
CA LEU A 24 14.99 -19.09 -5.58
C LEU A 24 14.77 -18.39 -4.21
N LEU A 25 15.55 -17.36 -3.91
CA LEU A 25 15.39 -16.56 -2.69
C LEU A 25 14.07 -15.78 -2.66
N GLU A 26 13.68 -15.14 -3.77
CA GLU A 26 12.37 -14.46 -3.88
C GLU A 26 11.20 -15.42 -3.66
N ARG A 27 11.24 -16.61 -4.28
CA ARG A 27 10.19 -17.63 -4.12
C ARG A 27 10.10 -18.16 -2.70
N MET A 28 11.24 -18.38 -2.03
CA MET A 28 11.25 -18.80 -0.62
C MET A 28 10.78 -17.68 0.32
N ALA A 29 11.12 -16.42 0.06
CA ALA A 29 10.62 -15.28 0.83
C ALA A 29 9.09 -15.13 0.69
N ARG A 30 8.55 -15.23 -0.53
CA ARG A 30 7.11 -15.16 -0.79
C ARG A 30 6.34 -16.29 -0.09
N ALA A 31 6.83 -17.53 -0.19
CA ALA A 31 6.26 -18.68 0.50
C ALA A 31 6.37 -18.59 2.05
N ALA A 32 7.37 -17.87 2.59
CA ALA A 32 7.46 -17.61 4.03
C ALA A 32 6.40 -16.58 4.49
N VAL A 33 6.18 -15.52 3.72
CA VAL A 33 5.14 -14.51 3.99
C VAL A 33 3.74 -15.14 3.93
N GLU A 34 3.45 -15.98 2.95
CA GLU A 34 2.18 -16.70 2.82
C GLU A 34 1.91 -17.64 4.01
N ARG A 35 2.94 -18.33 4.52
CA ARG A 35 2.84 -19.14 5.75
C ARG A 35 2.65 -18.29 7.01
N ALA A 36 3.29 -17.13 7.10
CA ALA A 36 3.09 -16.21 8.22
C ALA A 36 1.66 -15.64 8.24
N ALA A 37 1.13 -15.23 7.08
CA ALA A 37 -0.23 -14.72 6.93
C ALA A 37 -1.29 -15.77 7.28
N THR A 38 -1.14 -17.00 6.78
CA THR A 38 -2.06 -18.10 7.09
C THR A 38 -2.00 -18.51 8.57
N ALA A 39 -0.82 -18.56 9.18
CA ALA A 39 -0.66 -18.82 10.61
C ALA A 39 -1.19 -17.68 11.51
N ALA A 40 -1.25 -16.44 11.01
CA ALA A 40 -1.90 -15.32 11.69
C ALA A 40 -3.43 -15.40 11.58
N ALA A 41 -3.96 -15.68 10.39
CA ALA A 41 -5.40 -15.88 10.16
C ALA A 41 -5.96 -17.05 10.99
N GLN A 42 -5.23 -18.16 11.09
CA GLN A 42 -5.61 -19.30 11.95
C GLN A 42 -5.62 -18.94 13.44
N ARG A 43 -4.69 -18.10 13.92
CA ARG A 43 -4.70 -17.59 15.30
C ARG A 43 -5.88 -16.65 15.57
N ALA A 44 -6.22 -15.78 14.62
CA ALA A 44 -7.41 -14.93 14.71
C ALA A 44 -8.71 -15.75 14.75
N ALA A 45 -8.84 -16.75 13.87
CA ALA A 45 -9.98 -17.67 13.86
C ALA A 45 -10.07 -18.49 15.16
N GLY A 46 -8.95 -19.02 15.64
CA GLY A 46 -8.89 -19.75 16.92
C GLY A 46 -9.35 -18.89 18.11
N ALA A 47 -8.86 -17.65 18.20
CA ALA A 47 -9.27 -16.71 19.25
C ALA A 47 -10.77 -16.38 19.19
N ALA A 48 -11.35 -16.21 17.99
CA ALA A 48 -12.78 -15.98 17.81
C ALA A 48 -13.62 -17.18 18.27
N VAL A 49 -13.21 -18.42 17.96
CA VAL A 49 -13.89 -19.63 18.43
C VAL A 49 -13.76 -19.82 19.94
N SER A 50 -12.58 -19.56 20.52
CA SER A 50 -12.38 -19.59 21.98
C SER A 50 -13.28 -18.58 22.72
N ALA A 51 -13.46 -17.39 22.17
CA ALA A 51 -14.39 -16.40 22.72
C ALA A 51 -15.86 -16.86 22.62
N ALA A 52 -16.26 -17.45 21.50
CA ALA A 52 -17.63 -17.93 21.28
C ALA A 52 -18.01 -19.15 22.13
N THR A 53 -17.04 -19.97 22.57
CA THR A 53 -17.31 -21.20 23.34
C THR A 53 -17.43 -20.97 24.85
N ALA A 54 -17.13 -19.77 25.34
CA ALA A 54 -17.08 -19.45 26.78
C ALA A 54 -18.45 -19.12 27.42
N GLN A 55 -19.58 -19.24 26.70
CA GLN A 55 -20.91 -18.84 27.17
C GLN A 55 -21.95 -19.98 27.08
N HIS A 56 -21.80 -20.94 27.99
CA HIS A 56 -22.88 -21.81 28.49
C HIS A 56 -22.64 -21.98 30.00
N PRO A 57 -23.67 -21.85 30.86
CA PRO A 57 -24.66 -22.92 30.99
C PRO A 57 -26.11 -22.45 31.31
N ALA A 58 -27.01 -23.42 31.45
CA ALA A 58 -28.35 -23.32 32.05
C ALA A 58 -28.71 -24.70 32.69
N PRO A 59 -29.78 -24.86 33.52
CA PRO A 59 -30.78 -23.88 33.95
C PRO A 59 -31.08 -23.89 35.48
N ALA A 60 -32.19 -23.22 35.86
CA ALA A 60 -33.00 -23.35 37.10
C ALA A 60 -32.59 -22.58 38.39
N GLY A 61 -33.54 -21.80 38.91
CA GLY A 61 -33.48 -21.08 40.20
C GLY A 61 -34.53 -19.96 40.31
N THR A 62 -35.22 -19.84 41.45
CA THR A 62 -36.39 -18.95 41.67
C THR A 62 -35.95 -17.58 42.28
N PRO A 63 -36.66 -16.44 42.07
CA PRO A 63 -36.14 -15.08 42.35
C PRO A 63 -36.80 -14.40 43.58
N PRO A 64 -36.50 -13.12 43.94
CA PRO A 64 -35.45 -12.20 43.46
C PRO A 64 -34.34 -12.03 44.54
N PRO A 65 -34.06 -10.91 45.29
CA PRO A 65 -34.57 -9.52 45.35
C PRO A 65 -33.58 -8.45 44.81
N SER A 66 -33.80 -7.18 45.15
CA SER A 66 -33.07 -5.97 44.70
C SER A 66 -31.61 -5.80 45.16
N ALA A 67 -30.75 -5.36 44.24
CA ALA A 67 -29.55 -4.55 44.54
C ALA A 67 -29.37 -3.48 43.44
N ARG A 68 -28.81 -2.31 43.78
CA ARG A 68 -28.58 -1.22 42.82
C ARG A 68 -27.55 -1.65 41.77
N ALA A 69 -27.96 -1.66 40.50
CA ALA A 69 -27.03 -1.66 39.38
C ALA A 69 -26.30 -0.30 39.33
N SER A 70 -25.17 -0.18 40.02
CA SER A 70 -24.25 0.93 39.81
C SER A 70 -23.73 0.80 38.38
N ALA A 71 -24.03 1.79 37.53
CA ALA A 71 -23.62 1.76 36.14
C ALA A 71 -22.09 1.92 36.06
N ALA A 72 -21.39 0.78 36.00
CA ALA A 72 -19.97 0.73 35.75
C ALA A 72 -19.71 1.34 34.36
N GLN A 73 -19.31 2.62 34.36
CA GLN A 73 -18.94 3.33 33.15
C GLN A 73 -17.75 2.59 32.54
N ALA A 74 -17.97 1.92 31.41
CA ALA A 74 -16.90 1.36 30.62
C ALA A 74 -15.88 2.48 30.35
N PRO A 75 -14.56 2.24 30.52
CA PRO A 75 -13.55 3.27 30.32
C PRO A 75 -13.74 3.86 28.93
N GLY A 76 -13.94 5.18 28.89
CA GLY A 76 -14.66 5.82 27.80
C GLY A 76 -14.07 5.49 26.43
N ALA A 77 -14.95 5.24 25.46
CA ALA A 77 -14.56 5.23 24.06
C ALA A 77 -14.04 6.62 23.68
N ALA A 78 -12.73 6.83 23.82
CA ALA A 78 -12.05 8.05 23.39
C ALA A 78 -12.47 8.35 21.96
N GLY A 79 -13.02 9.54 21.73
CA GLY A 79 -13.80 9.84 20.54
C GLY A 79 -13.05 9.48 19.27
N ARG A 80 -13.54 8.45 18.55
CA ARG A 80 -12.95 8.01 17.28
C ARG A 80 -12.88 9.20 16.34
N THR A 81 -11.67 9.69 16.11
CA THR A 81 -11.41 10.85 15.28
C THR A 81 -11.67 10.44 13.83
N SER A 82 -12.85 10.79 13.31
CA SER A 82 -13.28 10.37 11.98
C SER A 82 -12.55 11.21 10.93
N PHE A 83 -11.47 10.65 10.38
CA PHE A 83 -10.78 11.21 9.23
C PHE A 83 -11.47 10.85 7.92
N ALA A 84 -11.39 11.73 6.93
CA ALA A 84 -11.74 11.43 5.56
C ALA A 84 -10.90 10.26 5.01
N ALA A 85 -11.49 9.45 4.13
CA ALA A 85 -10.77 8.37 3.47
C ALA A 85 -9.68 8.93 2.52
N PRO A 86 -8.47 8.33 2.47
CA PRO A 86 -8.03 7.13 3.17
C PRO A 86 -7.71 7.43 4.65
N ALA A 87 -8.37 6.71 5.56
CA ALA A 87 -8.30 6.98 7.00
C ALA A 87 -7.31 6.04 7.68
N PRO A 88 -6.39 6.54 8.52
CA PRO A 88 -5.41 5.71 9.20
C PRO A 88 -6.04 4.86 10.31
N ILE A 89 -5.65 3.59 10.39
CA ILE A 89 -6.21 2.62 11.35
C ILE A 89 -5.53 2.66 12.72
N ASN A 90 -4.32 3.25 12.82
CA ASN A 90 -3.48 3.26 14.02
C ASN A 90 -3.26 4.67 14.61
N TYR A 91 -3.96 5.70 14.13
CA TYR A 91 -3.71 7.09 14.56
C TYR A 91 -3.86 7.25 16.09
N SER A 92 -2.84 7.86 16.70
CA SER A 92 -2.87 8.33 18.08
C SER A 92 -1.97 9.55 18.24
N ALA A 93 -2.21 10.36 19.27
CA ALA A 93 -1.37 11.52 19.60
C ALA A 93 0.06 11.17 20.06
N ALA A 94 0.39 9.88 20.19
CA ALA A 94 1.75 9.41 20.48
C ALA A 94 2.61 9.23 19.21
N LEU A 95 1.99 9.13 18.04
CA LEU A 95 2.72 9.03 16.77
C LEU A 95 3.47 10.34 16.48
N GLN A 96 4.75 10.22 16.11
CA GLN A 96 5.67 11.36 15.94
C GLN A 96 5.81 11.82 14.48
N SER A 97 5.31 11.04 13.51
CA SER A 97 5.40 11.35 12.09
C SER A 97 4.25 10.70 11.33
N PRO A 98 3.69 11.33 10.26
CA PRO A 98 2.66 10.68 9.46
C PRO A 98 3.20 9.44 8.71
N ARG A 99 4.53 9.26 8.62
CA ARG A 99 5.18 8.01 8.15
C ARG A 99 4.90 6.78 9.02
N GLN A 100 4.36 6.98 10.23
CA GLN A 100 3.96 5.92 11.15
C GLN A 100 2.48 5.57 11.02
N LEU A 101 1.74 6.19 10.09
CA LEU A 101 0.34 5.87 9.83
C LEU A 101 0.21 4.57 9.03
N GLU A 102 -0.61 3.66 9.55
CA GLU A 102 -1.03 2.44 8.88
C GLU A 102 -2.44 2.61 8.31
N PHE A 103 -2.74 1.90 7.21
CA PHE A 103 -3.99 2.00 6.46
C PHE A 103 -4.62 0.62 6.28
N SER A 104 -5.84 0.57 5.73
CA SER A 104 -6.46 -0.72 5.38
C SER A 104 -5.64 -1.47 4.31
N ALA A 105 -5.78 -2.80 4.26
CA ALA A 105 -5.16 -3.59 3.20
C ALA A 105 -5.71 -3.25 1.80
N GLU A 106 -6.95 -2.73 1.73
CA GLU A 106 -7.58 -2.26 0.49
C GLU A 106 -6.89 -1.00 -0.04
N ASP A 107 -6.66 -0.01 0.85
CA ASP A 107 -5.96 1.24 0.58
C ASP A 107 -4.50 0.97 0.19
N ALA A 108 -3.76 0.25 1.04
CA ALA A 108 -2.34 -0.05 0.83
C ALA A 108 -2.11 -0.86 -0.46
N GLY A 109 -2.97 -1.83 -0.76
CA GLY A 109 -2.95 -2.57 -2.01
C GLY A 109 -3.31 -1.72 -3.25
N GLY A 110 -4.00 -0.59 -3.08
CA GLY A 110 -4.46 0.26 -4.19
C GLY A 110 -3.34 0.80 -5.05
N LYS A 111 -2.17 1.09 -4.47
CA LYS A 111 -0.97 1.50 -5.22
C LYS A 111 -0.47 0.42 -6.16
N GLN A 112 -0.41 -0.83 -5.69
CA GLN A 112 -0.02 -1.96 -6.51
C GLN A 112 -1.04 -2.28 -7.59
N ARG A 113 -2.36 -2.22 -7.29
CA ARG A 113 -3.43 -2.41 -8.28
C ARG A 113 -3.37 -1.37 -9.40
N LEU A 114 -3.26 -0.08 -9.06
CA LEU A 114 -3.16 1.01 -10.04
C LEU A 114 -1.89 0.88 -10.90
N MET A 115 -0.76 0.52 -10.30
CA MET A 115 0.48 0.25 -11.04
C MET A 115 0.28 -0.90 -12.03
N GLU A 116 -0.17 -2.08 -11.58
CA GLU A 116 -0.36 -3.24 -12.45
C GLU A 116 -1.38 -2.99 -13.57
N PHE A 117 -2.50 -2.31 -13.27
CA PHE A 117 -3.48 -1.88 -14.27
C PHE A 117 -2.87 -0.92 -15.30
N SER A 118 -2.03 0.02 -14.86
CA SER A 118 -1.41 1.01 -15.75
C SER A 118 -0.15 0.51 -16.48
N ARG A 119 0.27 -0.75 -16.26
CA ARG A 119 1.48 -1.31 -16.86
C ARG A 119 1.29 -1.58 -18.36
N PHE A 120 2.27 -1.18 -19.17
CA PHE A 120 2.38 -1.47 -20.60
C PHE A 120 3.82 -1.84 -20.98
N SER A 121 3.99 -2.48 -22.14
CA SER A 121 5.31 -2.82 -22.71
C SER A 121 5.84 -1.68 -23.57
N CYS A 122 7.15 -1.45 -23.58
CA CYS A 122 7.79 -0.45 -24.43
C CYS A 122 9.27 -0.73 -24.66
N ASP A 123 9.70 -0.74 -25.92
CA ASP A 123 11.03 -1.20 -26.34
C ASP A 123 12.18 -0.27 -25.90
N ALA A 124 11.87 1.02 -25.71
CA ALA A 124 12.81 2.04 -25.24
C ALA A 124 12.84 2.22 -23.71
N CYS A 125 12.13 1.37 -22.97
CA CYS A 125 12.02 1.45 -21.51
C CYS A 125 12.99 0.49 -20.81
N GLU A 126 13.54 0.89 -19.66
CA GLU A 126 14.31 -0.03 -18.81
C GLU A 126 13.42 -1.21 -18.37
N GLY A 127 13.93 -2.44 -18.52
CA GLY A 127 13.14 -3.66 -18.29
C GLY A 127 12.00 -3.90 -19.31
N GLY A 128 11.92 -3.13 -20.40
CA GLY A 128 10.95 -3.28 -21.48
C GLY A 128 9.50 -2.91 -21.11
N ARG A 129 9.30 -2.21 -19.99
CA ARG A 129 7.96 -1.89 -19.44
C ARG A 129 7.93 -0.50 -18.82
N ALA A 130 6.76 0.12 -18.81
CA ALA A 130 6.49 1.34 -18.06
C ALA A 130 5.06 1.36 -17.51
N TYR A 131 4.73 2.41 -16.77
CA TYR A 131 3.50 2.53 -15.99
C TYR A 131 2.82 3.87 -16.28
N GLY A 132 1.53 3.84 -16.62
CA GLY A 132 0.73 5.06 -16.80
C GLY A 132 0.54 5.87 -15.52
N SER A 133 0.68 5.23 -14.34
CA SER A 133 0.63 5.89 -13.03
C SER A 133 1.89 6.70 -12.67
N TRP A 134 2.98 6.61 -13.43
CA TRP A 134 4.21 7.37 -13.18
C TRP A 134 4.12 8.80 -13.74
N ILE A 135 3.25 9.63 -13.15
CA ILE A 135 2.88 10.97 -13.64
C ILE A 135 4.07 11.85 -14.06
N GLY A 136 5.19 11.82 -13.33
CA GLY A 136 6.38 12.63 -13.62
C GLY A 136 7.06 12.32 -14.97
N HIS A 137 6.80 11.17 -15.59
CA HIS A 137 7.28 10.83 -16.94
C HIS A 137 6.40 11.42 -18.06
N TYR A 138 5.17 11.83 -17.74
CA TYR A 138 4.21 12.45 -18.69
C TYR A 138 4.08 13.96 -18.46
N VAL A 139 4.33 14.42 -17.24
CA VAL A 139 4.33 15.82 -16.83
C VAL A 139 5.68 16.13 -16.16
N SER A 140 6.66 16.57 -16.95
CA SER A 140 8.06 16.69 -16.53
C SER A 140 8.28 17.63 -15.34
N SER A 141 7.45 18.67 -15.17
CA SER A 141 7.46 19.56 -14.01
C SER A 141 7.03 18.90 -12.69
N LEU A 142 6.55 17.66 -12.74
CA LEU A 142 6.14 16.85 -11.59
C LEU A 142 7.12 15.70 -11.29
N PHE A 143 8.23 15.60 -12.03
CA PHE A 143 9.28 14.62 -11.74
C PHE A 143 10.00 14.95 -10.42
N GLY A 144 10.51 13.92 -9.74
CA GLY A 144 11.20 14.08 -8.45
C GLY A 144 10.32 14.71 -7.38
N ASP A 145 10.74 15.85 -6.85
CA ASP A 145 10.04 16.63 -5.82
C ASP A 145 8.99 17.61 -6.40
N GLY A 146 8.87 17.70 -7.73
CA GLY A 146 7.89 18.57 -8.40
C GLY A 146 6.44 18.19 -8.09
N LEU A 147 6.12 16.89 -8.01
CA LEU A 147 4.78 16.42 -7.66
C LEU A 147 4.36 16.85 -6.24
N PRO A 148 5.12 16.56 -5.16
CA PRO A 148 4.75 17.05 -3.83
C PRO A 148 4.71 18.59 -3.72
N ARG A 149 5.65 19.32 -4.35
CA ARG A 149 5.59 20.79 -4.43
C ARG A 149 4.31 21.28 -5.12
N ARG A 150 3.82 20.59 -6.15
CA ARG A 150 2.52 20.90 -6.76
C ARG A 150 1.36 20.59 -5.81
N VAL A 151 1.34 19.42 -5.16
CA VAL A 151 0.27 19.02 -4.23
C VAL A 151 0.11 20.00 -3.06
N GLN A 152 1.20 20.55 -2.51
CA GLN A 152 1.17 21.61 -1.50
C GLN A 152 0.29 22.79 -1.91
N THR A 153 0.34 23.19 -3.18
CA THR A 153 -0.42 24.32 -3.74
C THR A 153 -1.86 24.00 -4.14
N MET A 154 -2.26 22.73 -4.15
CA MET A 154 -3.56 22.29 -4.65
C MET A 154 -4.67 22.39 -3.59
N ARG A 155 -5.86 22.81 -4.01
CA ARG A 155 -7.10 22.89 -3.21
C ARG A 155 -7.99 21.67 -3.48
N VAL A 156 -8.95 21.40 -2.60
CA VAL A 156 -9.99 20.36 -2.86
C VAL A 156 -10.70 20.66 -4.19
N GLY A 157 -10.79 19.65 -5.05
CA GLY A 157 -11.32 19.74 -6.41
C GLY A 157 -10.27 20.02 -7.50
N ASP A 158 -9.07 20.51 -7.15
CA ASP A 158 -7.97 20.70 -8.10
C ASP A 158 -7.52 19.36 -8.68
N LYS A 159 -7.20 19.38 -9.98
CA LYS A 159 -6.84 18.21 -10.78
C LYS A 159 -5.51 18.38 -11.48
N ILE A 160 -4.86 17.24 -11.71
CA ILE A 160 -3.81 17.09 -12.72
C ILE A 160 -4.24 15.94 -13.62
N ASP A 161 -4.45 16.24 -14.90
CA ASP A 161 -4.77 15.27 -15.95
C ASP A 161 -3.54 15.09 -16.85
N TRP A 162 -3.27 13.86 -17.29
CA TRP A 162 -2.23 13.54 -18.28
C TRP A 162 -2.67 12.45 -19.24
N GLN A 163 -2.00 12.39 -20.39
CA GLN A 163 -2.18 11.33 -21.38
C GLN A 163 -1.08 10.28 -21.24
N VAL A 164 -1.40 9.04 -21.57
CA VAL A 164 -0.48 7.90 -21.62
C VAL A 164 -0.58 7.26 -23.01
N PRO A 165 0.00 7.88 -24.06
CA PRO A 165 -0.23 7.47 -25.45
C PRO A 165 0.12 6.01 -25.74
N GLN A 166 1.21 5.51 -25.15
CA GLN A 166 1.70 4.14 -25.29
C GLN A 166 0.73 3.08 -24.74
N MET A 167 -0.19 3.47 -23.84
CA MET A 167 -1.22 2.62 -23.25
C MET A 167 -2.59 2.79 -23.93
N GLY A 168 -2.76 3.78 -24.82
CA GLY A 168 -4.07 4.17 -25.34
C GLY A 168 -5.01 4.66 -24.23
N GLY A 169 -4.47 5.43 -23.28
CA GLY A 169 -5.20 5.84 -22.08
C GLY A 169 -4.74 7.16 -21.48
N SER A 170 -5.28 7.49 -20.30
CA SER A 170 -5.06 8.73 -19.58
C SER A 170 -5.00 8.51 -18.06
N GLY A 171 -4.53 9.50 -17.33
CA GLY A 171 -4.50 9.51 -15.88
C GLY A 171 -5.02 10.82 -15.29
N ARG A 172 -5.56 10.72 -14.07
CA ARG A 172 -6.00 11.85 -13.24
C ARG A 172 -5.51 11.68 -11.82
N MET A 173 -5.10 12.80 -11.23
CA MET A 173 -4.88 12.98 -9.80
C MET A 173 -5.77 14.13 -9.33
N GLU A 174 -6.57 13.92 -8.30
CA GLU A 174 -7.52 14.90 -7.77
C GLU A 174 -7.40 15.00 -6.24
N VAL A 175 -7.32 16.21 -5.70
CA VAL A 175 -7.45 16.42 -4.24
C VAL A 175 -8.92 16.30 -3.88
N ILE A 176 -9.29 15.22 -3.18
CA ILE A 176 -10.68 14.95 -2.79
C ILE A 176 -11.02 15.46 -1.38
N ASN A 177 -10.02 15.71 -0.54
CA ASN A 177 -10.17 16.33 0.77
C ASN A 177 -8.81 16.92 1.23
N ASP A 178 -8.83 17.86 2.18
CA ASP A 178 -7.64 18.42 2.84
C ASP A 178 -7.77 18.51 4.37
N GLN A 179 -8.63 17.66 4.95
CA GLN A 179 -8.74 17.47 6.40
C GLN A 179 -7.40 17.00 6.99
N PRO A 180 -6.84 17.69 8.01
CA PRO A 180 -5.61 17.27 8.67
C PRO A 180 -5.79 15.97 9.45
N ILE A 181 -4.69 15.21 9.57
CA ILE A 181 -4.63 14.02 10.42
C ILE A 181 -3.88 14.41 11.69
N GLY A 182 -4.62 14.67 12.76
CA GLY A 182 -4.05 15.16 14.01
C GLY A 182 -3.31 16.50 13.81
N PRO A 183 -2.01 16.59 14.13
CA PRO A 183 -1.22 17.80 13.94
C PRO A 183 -0.71 18.00 12.51
N TRP A 184 -0.88 17.03 11.60
CA TRP A 184 -0.29 17.09 10.26
C TRP A 184 -1.29 17.63 9.23
N ALA A 185 -0.87 18.68 8.52
CA ALA A 185 -1.54 19.11 7.31
C ALA A 185 -1.43 17.99 6.26
N CYS A 186 -2.56 17.54 5.73
CA CYS A 186 -2.65 16.45 4.78
C CYS A 186 -3.65 16.75 3.66
N LYS A 187 -3.53 16.02 2.55
CA LYS A 187 -4.42 16.06 1.39
C LYS A 187 -4.72 14.63 0.97
N GLN A 188 -5.99 14.27 1.03
CA GLN A 188 -6.50 12.99 0.55
C GLN A 188 -6.67 13.09 -0.97
N ILE A 189 -6.05 12.17 -1.70
CA ILE A 189 -5.94 12.18 -3.15
C ILE A 189 -6.73 11.01 -3.74
N ARG A 190 -7.45 11.24 -4.84
CA ARG A 190 -7.90 10.17 -5.74
C ARG A 190 -6.97 10.12 -6.94
N TRP A 191 -6.40 8.94 -7.16
CA TRP A 191 -5.66 8.61 -8.37
C TRP A 191 -6.53 7.70 -9.24
N THR A 192 -6.67 8.04 -10.52
CA THR A 192 -7.44 7.25 -11.50
C THR A 192 -6.62 7.07 -12.76
N ILE A 193 -6.59 5.86 -13.31
CA ILE A 193 -6.05 5.56 -14.64
C ILE A 193 -7.16 4.96 -15.48
N THR A 194 -7.30 5.42 -16.71
CA THR A 194 -8.29 4.94 -17.68
C THR A 194 -7.60 4.46 -18.95
N ARG A 195 -8.01 3.30 -19.48
CA ARG A 195 -7.58 2.80 -20.79
C ARG A 195 -8.74 2.10 -21.49
N SER A 196 -8.94 2.38 -22.78
CA SER A 196 -10.12 1.92 -23.54
C SER A 196 -11.44 2.23 -22.79
N GLN A 197 -12.16 1.21 -22.31
CA GLN A 197 -13.41 1.35 -21.53
C GLN A 197 -13.25 0.94 -20.05
N GLN A 198 -12.02 0.72 -19.58
CA GLN A 198 -11.72 0.32 -18.21
C GLN A 198 -11.05 1.45 -17.43
N SER A 199 -11.28 1.49 -16.13
CA SER A 199 -10.51 2.33 -15.20
C SER A 199 -10.21 1.59 -13.91
N GLU A 200 -9.06 1.88 -13.31
CA GLU A 200 -8.68 1.51 -11.95
C GLU A 200 -8.51 2.80 -11.15
N SER A 201 -8.76 2.75 -9.84
CA SER A 201 -8.56 3.91 -8.97
C SER A 201 -8.10 3.50 -7.58
N ARG A 202 -7.23 4.32 -7.00
CA ARG A 202 -6.84 4.22 -5.60
C ARG A 202 -7.07 5.54 -4.88
N LEU A 203 -7.17 5.42 -3.57
CA LEU A 203 -6.88 6.56 -2.70
C LEU A 203 -5.36 6.69 -2.53
N GLY A 204 -4.96 7.89 -2.14
CA GLY A 204 -3.61 8.21 -1.71
C GLY A 204 -3.66 9.32 -0.68
N LEU A 205 -2.55 9.51 0.03
CA LEU A 205 -2.45 10.51 1.09
C LEU A 205 -1.12 11.23 0.95
N PHE A 206 -1.15 12.54 0.82
CA PHE A 206 0.03 13.37 1.00
C PHE A 206 -0.08 14.11 2.33
N CYS A 207 1.02 14.19 3.08
CA CYS A 207 1.09 15.00 4.30
C CYS A 207 2.37 15.84 4.32
N GLU A 208 2.35 16.92 5.09
CA GLU A 208 3.52 17.75 5.37
C GLU A 208 4.34 17.17 6.52
N MET A 209 5.64 17.00 6.32
CA MET A 209 6.61 16.75 7.40
C MET A 209 7.21 18.07 7.87
N SER A 210 7.19 18.26 9.18
CA SER A 210 8.07 19.19 9.90
C SER A 210 9.34 18.47 10.37
N GLY A 211 10.37 19.24 10.75
CA GLY A 211 11.66 18.70 11.21
C GLY A 211 12.71 18.57 10.10
N SER A 212 13.61 17.60 10.21
CA SER A 212 14.81 17.46 9.36
C SER A 212 14.56 17.03 7.91
N ALA A 213 13.32 16.67 7.56
CA ALA A 213 12.89 16.33 6.20
C ALA A 213 11.67 17.18 5.83
N THR A 214 11.86 18.50 5.69
CA THR A 214 10.76 19.45 5.45
C THR A 214 10.04 19.22 4.12
N GLY A 215 8.71 19.20 4.14
CA GLY A 215 7.89 19.33 2.94
C GLY A 215 6.80 18.27 2.79
N TRP A 216 6.07 18.34 1.68
CA TRP A 216 5.00 17.42 1.32
C TRP A 216 5.57 16.14 0.70
N PHE A 217 4.88 15.02 0.88
CA PHE A 217 5.26 13.72 0.32
C PHE A 217 4.09 12.73 0.43
N GLU A 218 4.10 11.70 -0.42
CA GLU A 218 3.08 10.64 -0.40
C GLU A 218 3.37 9.62 0.72
N ILE A 219 2.37 9.38 1.56
CA ILE A 219 2.30 8.34 2.59
C ILE A 219 1.78 7.03 2.00
N LEU A 220 0.80 7.15 1.08
CA LEU A 220 0.02 6.07 0.49
C LEU A 220 -0.02 6.24 -1.03
#